data_AF-A0A1M7HJ21-F1
#
_entry.id   AF-A0A1M7HJ21-F1
#
_cell.length_a   1.000
_cell.length_b   1.000
_cell.length_c   1.000
_cell.angle_alpha   90.00
_cell.angle_beta   90.00
_cell.angle_gamma   90.00
#
_symmetry.space_group_name_H-M   'P 1'
#
loop_
_entity.id
_entity.type
_entity.pdbx_description
1 polymer ?
#
loop_
_entity_poly.entity_id
_entity_poly.type
_entity_poly.pdbx_seq_one_letter_code
_entity_poly.pdbx_strand_id
1 'polypeptide(L)'
;MKQFFKIASCLLIVMALAVSCSPLINANTTDFTTGKVQEIVAGKDGYTAKLAATDNSIYLVTISRANLFEPTQYRQVSTGETIQVKGDVFKISGVNHMTVRVLK
;
A
#
# COMPACT_ATOMS: atom_id res chain seq x y z
N MET A 1 44.94 -38.20 24.79
CA MET A 1 43.94 -37.59 25.70
C MET A 1 43.09 -36.66 24.84
N LYS A 2 42.18 -37.15 23.98
CA LYS A 2 40.84 -37.68 24.30
C LYS A 2 40.17 -36.86 25.40
N GLN A 3 39.01 -36.27 25.06
CA GLN A 3 37.93 -35.84 25.95
C GLN A 3 37.89 -34.36 26.37
N PHE A 4 37.67 -33.42 25.44
CA PHE A 4 36.86 -32.21 25.71
C PHE A 4 36.07 -31.74 24.46
N PHE A 5 35.75 -32.70 23.58
CA PHE A 5 34.65 -32.56 22.63
C PHE A 5 33.35 -32.50 23.44
N LYS A 6 32.45 -31.60 23.05
CA LYS A 6 31.08 -31.36 23.57
C LYS A 6 31.02 -30.20 24.57
N ILE A 7 29.99 -29.37 24.38
CA ILE A 7 29.54 -28.26 25.24
C ILE A 7 30.20 -26.88 25.00
N ALA A 8 30.29 -26.42 23.74
CA ALA A 8 30.37 -24.97 23.47
C ALA A 8 29.62 -24.56 22.19
N SER A 9 28.69 -25.40 21.72
CA SER A 9 27.91 -25.16 20.49
C SER A 9 26.46 -24.75 20.77
N CYS A 10 26.15 -24.27 21.99
CA CYS A 10 24.77 -24.02 22.39
C CYS A 10 24.53 -22.64 23.02
N LEU A 11 25.36 -21.63 22.72
CA LEU A 11 25.20 -20.28 23.27
C LEU A 11 25.25 -19.14 22.25
N LEU A 12 24.96 -19.41 20.97
CA LEU A 12 24.92 -18.37 19.92
C LEU A 12 23.63 -18.39 19.07
N ILE A 13 22.57 -19.06 19.53
CA ILE A 13 21.29 -19.19 18.77
C ILE A 13 20.08 -18.66 19.59
N VAL A 14 20.28 -17.64 20.44
CA VAL A 14 19.14 -16.99 21.12
C VAL A 14 19.31 -15.47 21.09
N MET A 15 19.46 -14.88 19.90
CA MET A 15 19.42 -13.43 19.74
C MET A 15 18.86 -12.96 18.38
N ALA A 16 17.89 -13.68 17.82
CA ALA A 16 17.29 -13.28 16.51
C ALA A 16 15.77 -13.52 16.37
N LEU A 17 15.02 -13.76 17.45
CA LEU A 17 13.56 -13.99 17.36
C LEU A 17 12.68 -12.83 17.86
N ALA A 18 13.26 -11.66 18.14
CA ALA A 18 12.50 -10.49 18.59
C ALA A 18 12.46 -9.35 17.55
N VAL A 19 12.56 -9.66 16.25
CA VAL A 19 12.36 -8.67 15.19
C VAL A 19 11.44 -9.22 14.12
N SER A 20 10.14 -9.06 14.33
CA SER A 20 9.20 -8.61 13.29
C SER A 20 7.78 -8.50 13.86
N CYS A 21 7.63 -7.83 15.00
CA CYS A 21 6.41 -7.05 15.16
C CYS A 21 6.57 -5.84 14.23
N SER A 22 6.23 -6.01 12.95
CA SER A 22 5.99 -4.85 12.10
C SER A 22 4.90 -4.05 12.80
N PRO A 23 5.07 -2.73 13.03
CA PRO A 23 3.95 -1.93 13.49
C PRO A 23 2.84 -2.13 12.46
N LEU A 24 1.68 -2.58 12.93
CA LEU A 24 0.44 -2.52 12.18
C LEU A 24 0.27 -1.04 11.81
N ILE A 25 0.65 -0.68 10.58
CA ILE A 25 0.39 0.66 10.06
C ILE A 25 -1.11 0.80 10.10
N ASN A 26 -1.56 1.58 11.08
CA ASN A 26 -2.93 1.93 11.34
C ASN A 26 -3.57 2.36 10.02
N ALA A 27 -4.56 1.60 9.55
CA ALA A 27 -5.27 1.80 8.30
C ALA A 27 -6.24 2.99 8.37
N ASN A 28 -5.71 4.14 8.81
CA ASN A 28 -6.32 5.45 8.77
C ASN A 28 -5.22 6.45 8.41
N THR A 29 -4.60 6.26 7.24
CA THR A 29 -3.67 7.25 6.70
C THR A 29 -4.50 8.48 6.30
N THR A 30 -4.42 9.51 7.13
CA THR A 30 -5.07 10.82 6.92
C THR A 30 -4.45 11.61 5.77
N ASP A 31 -3.36 11.12 5.19
CA ASP A 31 -2.52 11.89 4.29
C ASP A 31 -2.75 11.47 2.83
N PHE A 32 -2.43 12.38 1.91
CA PHE A 32 -2.53 12.12 0.48
C PHE A 32 -1.44 11.14 0.03
N THR A 33 -1.82 10.18 -0.79
CA THR A 33 -0.91 9.35 -1.57
C THR A 33 -0.70 10.00 -2.93
N THR A 34 0.53 10.42 -3.19
CA THR A 34 0.95 10.93 -4.51
C THR A 34 1.50 9.79 -5.34
N GLY A 35 1.08 9.67 -6.59
CA GLY A 35 1.66 8.68 -7.48
C GLY A 35 1.35 8.90 -8.95
N LYS A 36 2.13 8.24 -9.80
CA LYS A 36 1.98 8.27 -11.25
C LYS A 36 1.02 7.16 -11.70
N VAL A 37 0.06 7.51 -12.55
CA VAL A 37 -0.90 6.57 -13.15
C VAL A 37 -0.19 5.74 -14.21
N GLN A 38 -0.17 4.43 -14.03
CA GLN A 38 0.49 3.48 -14.94
C GLN A 38 -0.50 2.76 -15.86
N GLU A 39 -1.72 2.53 -15.37
CA GLU A 39 -2.76 1.78 -16.06
C GLU A 39 -4.14 2.24 -15.57
N ILE A 40 -5.13 2.17 -16.45
CA ILE A 40 -6.53 2.50 -16.16
C ILE A 40 -7.41 1.37 -16.68
N VAL A 41 -8.26 0.84 -15.80
CA VAL A 41 -9.31 -0.12 -16.13
C VAL A 41 -10.66 0.55 -15.93
N ALA A 42 -11.45 0.65 -17.00
CA ALA A 42 -12.75 1.30 -16.98
C ALA A 42 -13.76 0.49 -16.16
N GLY A 43 -14.59 1.20 -15.39
CA GLY A 43 -15.77 0.66 -14.71
C GLY A 43 -17.04 1.42 -15.12
N LYS A 44 -18.18 1.08 -14.51
CA LYS A 44 -19.47 1.70 -14.83
C LYS A 44 -19.53 3.18 -14.42
N ASP A 45 -19.27 3.46 -13.14
CA ASP A 45 -19.44 4.79 -12.53
C ASP A 45 -18.11 5.49 -12.23
N GLY A 46 -17.02 4.95 -12.78
CA GLY A 46 -15.65 5.32 -12.47
C GLY A 46 -14.64 4.40 -13.13
N TYR A 47 -13.46 4.29 -12.54
CA TYR A 47 -12.37 3.45 -13.03
C TYR A 47 -11.45 3.04 -11.88
N THR A 48 -10.65 2.00 -12.13
CA THR A 48 -9.53 1.64 -11.28
C THR A 48 -8.23 2.06 -11.95
N ALA A 49 -7.41 2.84 -11.26
CA ALA A 49 -6.10 3.25 -11.71
C ALA A 49 -5.00 2.52 -10.92
N LYS A 50 -3.97 2.02 -11.62
CA LYS A 50 -2.76 1.52 -10.99
C LYS A 50 -1.81 2.70 -10.74
N LEU A 51 -1.60 3.04 -9.47
CA LEU A 51 -0.68 4.10 -9.06
C LEU A 51 0.67 3.52 -8.64
N ALA A 52 1.74 4.08 -9.19
CA ALA A 52 3.08 3.95 -8.64
C ALA A 52 3.33 5.15 -7.70
N ALA A 53 3.26 4.91 -6.39
CA ALA A 53 3.41 5.95 -5.38
C ALA A 53 4.89 6.29 -5.13
N THR A 54 5.14 7.45 -4.53
CA THR A 54 6.49 7.97 -4.27
C THR A 54 7.29 7.13 -3.26
N ASP A 55 6.61 6.33 -2.45
CA ASP A 55 7.19 5.36 -1.50
C ASP A 55 7.53 4.01 -2.15
N ASN A 56 7.48 3.92 -3.49
CA ASN A 56 7.59 2.70 -4.29
C ASN A 56 6.46 1.67 -4.07
N SER A 57 5.40 2.02 -3.35
CA SER A 57 4.22 1.17 -3.23
C SER A 57 3.39 1.22 -4.51
N ILE A 58 2.78 0.08 -4.87
CA ILE A 58 1.75 0.03 -5.91
C ILE A 58 0.37 0.03 -5.25
N TYR A 59 -0.50 0.91 -5.73
CA TYR A 59 -1.90 0.98 -5.32
C TYR A 59 -2.83 0.72 -6.49
N LEU A 60 -3.88 -0.06 -6.27
CA LEU A 60 -5.05 -0.14 -7.15
C LEU A 60 -6.14 0.77 -6.57
N VAL A 61 -6.23 1.98 -7.10
CA VAL A 61 -7.13 3.02 -6.59
C VAL A 61 -8.42 3.04 -7.40
N THR A 62 -9.57 2.96 -6.74
CA THR A 62 -10.89 3.02 -7.39
C THR A 62 -11.47 4.42 -7.22
N ILE A 63 -11.61 5.12 -8.35
CA ILE A 63 -12.14 6.49 -8.42
C ILE A 63 -13.51 6.40 -9.07
N SER A 64 -14.56 6.76 -8.33
CA SER A 64 -15.93 6.78 -8.85
C SER A 64 -16.71 7.97 -8.29
N ARG A 65 -17.71 8.42 -9.04
CA ARG A 65 -18.59 9.53 -8.63
C ARG A 65 -19.28 9.27 -7.28
N ALA A 66 -19.59 8.01 -6.99
CA ALA A 66 -20.28 7.61 -5.75
C ALA A 66 -19.33 7.45 -4.55
N ASN A 67 -18.03 7.29 -4.76
CA ASN A 67 -17.06 7.09 -3.68
C ASN A 67 -16.49 8.40 -3.14
N LEU A 68 -16.37 9.42 -4.00
CA LEU A 68 -15.84 10.73 -3.63
C LEU A 68 -16.77 11.44 -2.64
N PHE A 69 -16.17 12.14 -1.67
CA PHE A 69 -16.94 13.00 -0.76
C PHE A 69 -17.56 14.19 -1.51
N GLU A 70 -16.83 14.74 -2.49
CA GLU A 70 -17.31 15.79 -3.37
C GLU A 70 -17.39 15.26 -4.81
N PRO A 71 -18.59 14.98 -5.35
CA PRO A 71 -18.74 14.43 -6.69
C PRO A 71 -18.14 15.31 -7.80
N THR A 72 -18.00 16.61 -7.55
CA THR A 72 -17.38 17.59 -8.46
C THR A 72 -15.88 17.37 -8.66
N GLN A 73 -15.21 16.65 -7.77
CA GLN A 73 -13.81 16.25 -7.94
C GLN A 73 -13.64 15.14 -8.98
N TYR A 74 -14.73 14.48 -9.38
CA TYR A 74 -14.65 13.42 -10.37
C TYR A 74 -14.15 13.96 -11.71
N ARG A 75 -13.06 13.37 -12.18
CA ARG A 75 -12.52 13.59 -13.51
C ARG A 75 -11.86 12.33 -14.02
N GLN A 76 -11.72 12.22 -15.33
CA GLN A 76 -10.83 11.23 -15.91
C GLN A 76 -9.38 11.66 -15.67
N VAL A 77 -8.55 10.70 -15.30
CA VAL A 77 -7.09 10.84 -15.27
C VAL A 77 -6.50 10.14 -16.49
N SER A 78 -5.26 10.48 -16.84
CA SER A 78 -4.55 9.86 -17.95
C SER A 78 -3.38 9.01 -17.47
N THR A 79 -3.05 7.95 -18.21
CA THR A 79 -1.76 7.25 -18.01
C THR A 79 -0.61 8.25 -18.16
N GLY A 80 0.34 8.19 -17.24
CA GLY A 80 1.47 9.11 -17.15
C GLY A 80 1.23 10.33 -16.26
N GLU A 81 -0.02 10.63 -15.90
CA GLU A 81 -0.38 11.72 -14.99
C GLU A 81 0.06 11.41 -13.55
N THR A 82 0.52 12.42 -12.82
CA THR A 82 0.75 12.33 -11.37
C THR A 82 -0.46 12.93 -10.65
N ILE A 83 -1.10 12.13 -9.79
CA ILE A 83 -2.29 12.55 -9.03
C ILE A 83 -2.07 12.40 -7.53
N GLN A 84 -2.88 13.11 -6.75
CA GLN A 84 -2.95 12.97 -5.30
C GLN A 84 -4.31 12.45 -4.89
N VAL A 85 -4.31 11.28 -4.22
CA VAL A 85 -5.54 10.63 -3.78
C VAL A 85 -5.51 10.36 -2.28
N LYS A 86 -6.68 10.41 -1.66
CA LYS A 86 -6.88 10.00 -0.27
C LYS A 86 -8.13 9.15 -0.19
N GLY A 87 -8.09 8.10 0.62
CA GLY A 87 -9.24 7.21 0.77
C GLY A 87 -8.98 6.02 1.68
N ASP A 88 -9.93 5.09 1.67
CA ASP A 88 -9.89 3.91 2.53
C ASP A 88 -8.95 2.87 1.92
N VAL A 89 -7.85 2.55 2.62
CA VAL A 89 -6.83 1.62 2.17
C VAL A 89 -7.07 0.24 2.78
N PHE A 90 -7.00 -0.79 1.94
CA PHE A 90 -7.10 -2.19 2.37
C PHE A 90 -6.23 -3.07 1.49
N LYS A 91 -5.90 -4.27 1.95
CA LYS A 91 -5.09 -5.24 1.20
C LYS A 91 -5.93 -6.41 0.75
N ILE A 92 -5.84 -6.76 -0.54
CA ILE A 92 -6.37 -8.01 -1.09
C ILE A 92 -5.20 -8.80 -1.65
N SER A 93 -4.99 -10.02 -1.16
CA SER A 93 -3.91 -10.91 -1.64
C SER A 93 -2.53 -10.23 -1.67
N GLY A 94 -2.24 -9.36 -0.69
CA GLY A 94 -0.98 -8.62 -0.59
C GLY A 94 -0.88 -7.34 -1.43
N VAL A 95 -1.87 -7.04 -2.28
CA VAL A 95 -1.91 -5.82 -3.09
C VAL A 95 -2.63 -4.71 -2.33
N ASN A 96 -2.10 -3.49 -2.35
CA ASN A 96 -2.79 -2.34 -1.75
C ASN A 96 -3.90 -1.87 -2.68
N HIS A 97 -5.12 -1.79 -2.14
CA HIS A 97 -6.27 -1.19 -2.78
C HIS A 97 -6.67 0.07 -2.03
N MET A 98 -7.25 1.04 -2.76
CA MET A 98 -7.79 2.24 -2.14
C MET A 98 -9.15 2.57 -2.76
N THR A 99 -10.16 2.76 -1.93
CA THR A 99 -11.40 3.43 -2.35
C THR A 99 -11.22 4.93 -2.19
N VAL A 100 -11.13 5.67 -3.29
CA VAL A 100 -10.79 7.10 -3.26
C VAL A 100 -11.97 7.93 -2.76
N ARG A 101 -11.71 8.78 -1.76
CA ARG A 101 -12.66 9.73 -1.18
C ARG A 101 -12.38 11.18 -1.58
N VAL A 102 -11.11 11.50 -1.85
CA VAL A 102 -10.68 12.82 -2.31
C VAL A 102 -9.67 12.65 -3.45
N LEU A 103 -9.90 13.37 -4.55
CA LEU A 103 -9.02 13.42 -5.72
C LEU A 103 -8.54 14.86 -5.95
N LYS A 104 -7.22 15.03 -6.14
CA LYS A 104 -6.56 16.27 -6.56
C LYS A 104 -5.69 15.97 -7.78
#